data_AF-A0A8X6QVC4-F1
#
_entry.id   AF-A0A8X6QVC4-F1
#
_cell.length_a   1.000
_cell.length_b   1.000
_cell.length_c   1.000
_cell.angle_alpha   90.00
_cell.angle_beta   90.00
_cell.angle_gamma   90.00
#
_symmetry.space_group_name_H-M   'P 1'
#
loop_
_entity.id
_entity.type
_entity.pdbx_description
1 polymer ?
#
loop_
_entity_poly.entity_id
_entity_poly.type
_entity_poly.pdbx_seq_one_letter_code
_entity_poly.pdbx_strand_id
1 'polypeptide(L)'
;EVPFMKAIDEFRHAKFEDFQAFEIPCNEENISMLFVLPNKQNGLRALEESFKFQNLTNILPKLRNVTLSISLPKFKVEFVEELSNKVRTLGVENVKKKVTLSGINSNDNIFMYQLIHKSSIEMHENGTESAGGTY
;
A
#
# COMPACT_ATOMS: atom_id res chain seq x y z
N GLU A 1 7.25 17.60 18.53
CA GLU A 1 8.13 16.43 18.35
C GLU A 1 7.26 15.28 17.82
N VAL A 2 7.69 14.56 16.79
CA VAL A 2 6.91 13.42 16.24
C VAL A 2 7.33 12.16 17.01
N PRO A 3 6.42 11.35 17.55
CA PRO A 3 6.79 10.11 18.21
C PRO A 3 7.37 9.12 17.21
N PHE A 4 8.49 8.48 17.56
CA PHE A 4 9.12 7.43 16.76
C PHE A 4 9.02 6.09 17.46
N MET A 5 8.91 5.04 16.68
CA MET A 5 9.20 3.67 17.09
C MET A 5 10.63 3.31 16.73
N LYS A 6 11.26 2.44 17.53
CA LYS A 6 12.64 1.99 17.35
C LYS A 6 12.72 0.47 17.51
N ALA A 7 13.44 -0.18 16.62
CA ALA A 7 13.66 -1.63 16.67
C ALA A 7 15.09 -1.97 16.23
N ILE A 8 15.67 -3.00 16.85
CA ILE A 8 16.93 -3.60 16.40
C ILE A 8 16.65 -5.08 16.21
N ASP A 9 16.54 -5.52 14.96
CA ASP A 9 16.19 -6.89 14.62
C ASP A 9 16.71 -7.24 13.22
N GLU A 10 16.51 -8.49 12.80
CA GLU A 10 16.78 -8.95 11.45
C GLU A 10 15.64 -8.57 10.51
N PHE A 11 15.95 -7.72 9.52
CA PHE A 11 15.01 -7.31 8.49
C PHE A 11 15.55 -7.65 7.11
N ARG A 12 14.65 -7.86 6.15
CA ARG A 12 15.02 -7.99 4.75
C ARG A 12 15.33 -6.61 4.18
N HIS A 13 16.54 -6.41 3.69
CA HIS A 13 17.04 -5.10 3.27
C HIS A 13 17.98 -5.17 2.06
N ALA A 14 17.99 -4.09 1.27
CA ALA A 14 18.91 -3.89 0.16
C ALA A 14 19.23 -2.40 -0.01
N LYS A 15 20.47 -2.10 -0.42
CA LYS A 15 20.91 -0.75 -0.81
C LYS A 15 21.01 -0.64 -2.32
N PHE A 16 20.60 0.51 -2.84
CA PHE A 16 20.72 0.91 -4.23
C PHE A 16 21.47 2.26 -4.28
N GLU A 17 21.76 2.71 -5.49
CA GLU A 17 22.46 3.98 -5.71
C GLU A 17 21.69 5.18 -5.11
N ASP A 18 20.40 5.30 -5.43
CA ASP A 18 19.59 6.46 -5.04
C ASP A 18 18.71 6.25 -3.79
N PHE A 19 18.50 5.00 -3.39
CA PHE A 19 17.61 4.66 -2.28
C PHE A 19 18.06 3.39 -1.57
N GLN A 20 17.43 3.11 -0.43
CA GLN A 20 17.49 1.84 0.26
C GLN A 20 16.09 1.29 0.44
N ALA A 21 15.95 -0.02 0.51
CA ALA A 21 14.67 -0.68 0.72
C ALA A 21 14.78 -1.66 1.88
N PHE A 22 13.76 -1.71 2.73
CA PHE A 22 13.63 -2.70 3.78
C PHE A 22 12.18 -3.15 3.95
N GLU A 23 11.99 -4.38 4.42
CA GLU A 23 10.68 -5.01 4.56
C GLU A 23 10.39 -5.28 6.03
N ILE A 24 9.18 -4.92 6.47
CA ILE A 24 8.66 -5.20 7.81
C ILE A 24 7.45 -6.13 7.67
N PRO A 25 7.45 -7.33 8.27
CA PRO A 25 6.28 -8.21 8.25
C PRO A 25 5.12 -7.57 9.04
N CYS A 26 3.90 -7.73 8.52
CA CYS A 26 2.67 -7.35 9.23
C CYS A 26 2.22 -8.49 10.15
N ASN A 27 1.28 -8.17 11.05
CA ASN A 27 0.74 -9.16 11.99
C ASN A 27 -0.12 -10.23 11.29
N GLU A 28 -0.63 -9.95 10.09
CA GLU A 28 -1.36 -10.91 9.26
C GLU A 28 -0.39 -11.84 8.53
N GLU A 29 -0.70 -13.15 8.54
CA GLU A 29 0.13 -14.15 7.87
C GLU A 29 0.22 -13.86 6.36
N ASN A 30 1.45 -13.75 5.85
CA ASN A 30 1.80 -13.49 4.44
C ASN A 30 1.66 -12.04 3.95
N ILE A 31 1.53 -11.04 4.83
CA ILE A 31 1.59 -9.63 4.44
C ILE A 31 2.85 -8.98 4.99
N SER A 32 3.49 -8.14 4.17
CA SER A 32 4.63 -7.32 4.57
C SER A 32 4.54 -5.92 3.96
N MET A 33 5.17 -4.95 4.62
CA MET A 33 5.36 -3.60 4.12
C MET A 33 6.78 -3.41 3.61
N LEU A 34 6.90 -3.03 2.35
CA LEU A 34 8.16 -2.61 1.76
C LEU A 34 8.32 -1.09 1.90
N PHE A 35 9.29 -0.67 2.69
CA PHE A 35 9.72 0.72 2.78
C PHE A 35 10.79 0.99 1.74
N VAL A 36 10.62 2.05 0.96
CA VAL A 36 11.61 2.54 0.00
C VAL A 36 11.98 3.95 0.41
N LEU A 37 13.23 4.12 0.86
CA LEU A 37 13.71 5.34 1.47
C LEU A 37 14.79 5.97 0.57
N PRO A 38 14.57 7.18 0.02
CA PRO A 38 15.61 7.91 -0.70
C PRO A 38 16.85 8.14 0.18
N ASN A 39 18.04 8.00 -0.40
CA ASN A 39 19.29 8.29 0.30
C ASN A 39 19.46 9.81 0.56
N LYS A 40 18.80 10.65 -0.24
CA LYS A 40 18.80 12.12 -0.12
C LYS A 40 17.56 12.58 0.65
N GLN A 41 17.74 13.50 1.59
CA GLN A 41 16.66 14.02 2.44
C GLN A 41 15.48 14.63 1.64
N ASN A 42 15.77 15.35 0.56
CA ASN A 42 14.75 15.91 -0.35
C ASN A 42 14.56 15.05 -1.62
N GLY A 43 14.94 13.77 -1.54
CA GLY A 43 14.98 12.85 -2.68
C GLY A 43 13.65 12.19 -3.02
N LEU A 44 12.60 12.38 -2.21
CA LEU A 44 11.33 11.67 -2.39
C LEU A 44 10.71 11.93 -3.76
N ARG A 45 10.63 13.19 -4.20
CA ARG A 45 10.05 13.52 -5.51
C ARG A 45 10.81 12.88 -6.68
N ALA A 46 12.15 12.92 -6.64
CA ALA A 46 12.98 12.29 -7.66
C ALA A 46 12.85 10.76 -7.65
N LEU A 47 12.71 10.18 -6.45
CA LEU A 47 12.40 8.77 -6.30
C LEU A 47 11.04 8.47 -6.94
N GLU A 48 9.96 9.17 -6.60
CA GLU A 48 8.61 8.95 -7.17
C GLU A 48 8.59 9.04 -8.70
N GLU A 49 9.27 10.04 -9.28
CA GLU A 49 9.35 10.22 -10.74
C GLU A 49 10.11 9.07 -11.44
N SER A 50 11.10 8.47 -10.77
CA SER A 50 11.88 7.33 -11.29
C SER A 50 11.27 5.96 -10.93
N PHE A 51 10.44 5.90 -9.90
CA PHE A 51 9.92 4.67 -9.31
C PHE A 51 8.70 4.17 -10.08
N LYS A 52 8.92 3.52 -11.22
CA LYS A 52 7.87 2.81 -11.97
C LYS A 52 7.62 1.43 -11.39
N PHE A 53 6.40 0.88 -11.58
CA PHE A 53 6.01 -0.47 -11.13
C PHE A 53 7.01 -1.59 -11.49
N GLN A 54 7.75 -1.46 -12.59
CA GLN A 54 8.80 -2.39 -13.02
C GLN A 54 9.98 -2.50 -12.04
N ASN A 55 10.13 -1.57 -11.08
CA ASN A 55 11.20 -1.59 -10.09
C ASN A 55 10.96 -2.57 -8.94
N LEU A 56 9.71 -2.91 -8.60
CA LEU A 56 9.43 -3.84 -7.50
C LEU A 56 10.01 -5.24 -7.77
N THR A 57 9.87 -5.72 -9.01
CA THR A 57 10.44 -7.00 -9.46
C THR A 57 11.96 -7.04 -9.38
N ASN A 58 12.62 -5.87 -9.41
CA ASN A 58 14.08 -5.76 -9.27
C ASN A 58 14.52 -5.61 -7.81
N ILE A 59 13.65 -5.08 -6.94
CA ILE A 59 13.97 -4.82 -5.54
C ILE A 59 13.83 -6.09 -4.71
N LEU A 60 12.69 -6.77 -4.81
CA LEU A 60 12.35 -7.91 -3.96
C LEU A 60 13.40 -9.05 -3.98
N PRO A 61 13.99 -9.43 -5.14
CA PRO A 61 15.01 -10.49 -5.17
C PRO A 61 16.34 -10.09 -4.54
N LYS A 62 16.62 -8.79 -4.41
CA LYS A 62 17.87 -8.26 -3.86
C LYS A 62 17.84 -8.10 -2.35
N LEU A 63 16.66 -8.15 -1.74
CA LEU A 63 16.51 -8.08 -0.28
C LEU A 63 17.14 -9.31 0.37
N ARG A 64 18.00 -9.06 1.36
CA ARG A 64 18.66 -10.08 2.18
C ARG A 64 18.41 -9.79 3.65
N ASN A 65 18.39 -10.83 4.47
CA ASN A 65 18.31 -10.69 5.92
C ASN A 65 19.56 -9.97 6.44
N VAL A 66 19.36 -8.87 7.16
CA VAL A 66 20.41 -8.06 7.77
C VAL A 66 19.88 -7.51 9.09
N THR A 67 20.70 -7.55 10.15
CA THR A 67 20.39 -6.86 11.40
C THR A 67 20.43 -5.34 11.18
N LEU A 68 19.31 -4.66 11.39
CA LEU A 68 19.17 -3.21 11.25
C LEU A 68 18.64 -2.58 12.52
N SER A 69 19.14 -1.37 12.81
CA SER A 69 18.50 -0.45 13.75
C SER A 69 17.60 0.49 12.97
N ILE A 70 16.28 0.35 13.15
CA ILE A 70 15.25 1.11 12.45
C ILE A 70 14.67 2.15 13.41
N SER A 71 14.48 3.37 12.91
CA SER A 71 13.65 4.37 13.57
C SER A 71 12.64 4.90 12.57
N LEU A 72 11.35 4.71 12.86
CA LEU A 72 10.24 5.11 12.00
C LEU A 72 9.27 5.99 12.79
N PRO A 73 8.71 7.06 12.20
CA PRO A 73 7.67 7.83 12.85
C PRO A 73 6.43 6.97 13.05
N LYS A 74 5.74 7.11 14.18
CA LYS A 74 4.40 6.54 14.33
C LYS A 74 3.46 7.29 13.41
N PHE A 75 2.76 6.57 12.53
CA PHE A 75 1.82 7.18 11.60
C PHE A 75 0.57 6.33 11.46
N LYS A 76 -0.53 7.03 11.15
CA LYS A 76 -1.79 6.45 10.72
C LYS A 76 -2.13 7.05 9.36
N VAL A 77 -2.31 6.20 8.36
CA VAL A 77 -2.80 6.61 7.03
C VAL A 77 -4.20 6.08 6.89
N GLU A 78 -5.16 6.99 6.71
CA GLU A 78 -6.53 6.65 6.35
C GLU A 78 -6.78 7.10 4.92
N PHE A 79 -7.19 6.16 4.07
CA PHE A 79 -7.53 6.40 2.68
C PHE A 79 -9.01 6.12 2.48
N VAL A 80 -9.72 7.12 1.95
CA VAL A 80 -11.10 6.99 1.52
C VAL A 80 -11.19 7.59 0.13
N GLU A 81 -11.52 6.78 -0.86
CA GLU A 81 -11.68 7.24 -2.23
C GLU A 81 -12.95 6.69 -2.89
N GLU A 82 -13.71 7.59 -3.51
CA GLU A 82 -14.79 7.19 -4.41
C GLU A 82 -14.21 6.81 -5.77
N LEU A 83 -14.13 5.50 -6.02
CA LEU A 83 -13.51 4.94 -7.22
C LEU A 83 -14.45 4.91 -8.42
N SER A 84 -15.73 5.25 -8.28
CA SER A 84 -16.76 5.11 -9.32
C SER A 84 -16.35 5.69 -10.68
N ASN A 85 -15.68 6.84 -10.72
CA ASN A 85 -15.22 7.44 -11.98
C ASN A 85 -13.93 6.77 -12.50
N LYS A 86 -13.01 6.37 -11.61
CA LYS A 86 -11.76 5.69 -11.99
C LYS A 86 -12.02 4.31 -12.57
N VAL A 87 -12.93 3.53 -11.98
CA VAL A 87 -13.26 2.20 -12.52
C VAL A 87 -14.00 2.29 -13.86
N ARG A 88 -14.77 3.37 -14.10
CA ARG A 88 -15.33 3.65 -15.45
C ARG A 88 -14.25 3.84 -16.48
N THR A 89 -13.23 4.64 -16.17
CA THR A 89 -12.10 4.83 -17.09
C THR A 89 -11.30 3.55 -17.35
N LEU A 90 -11.42 2.56 -16.47
CA LEU A 90 -10.81 1.23 -16.60
C LEU A 90 -11.75 0.21 -17.28
N GLY A 91 -12.91 0.62 -17.81
CA GLY A 91 -13.82 -0.23 -18.58
C GLY A 91 -15.07 -0.72 -17.84
N VAL A 92 -15.25 -0.34 -16.57
CA VAL A 92 -16.50 -0.61 -15.84
C VAL A 92 -17.52 0.47 -16.19
N GLU A 93 -18.09 0.39 -17.40
CA GLU A 93 -18.99 1.44 -17.94
C GLU A 93 -20.36 1.50 -17.26
N ASN A 94 -20.74 0.47 -16.50
CA ASN A 94 -22.11 0.27 -16.03
C ASN A 94 -22.45 0.89 -14.66
N VAL A 95 -21.57 1.71 -14.07
CA VAL A 95 -21.73 2.29 -12.70
C VAL A 95 -22.83 3.37 -12.60
N LYS A 96 -23.79 3.43 -13.53
CA LYS A 96 -24.98 4.31 -13.51
C LYS A 96 -26.10 3.83 -14.47
N LYS A 97 -25.88 2.71 -15.17
CA LYS A 97 -26.90 2.05 -16.02
C LYS A 97 -27.38 0.80 -15.30
N LYS A 98 -28.52 0.28 -15.75
CA LYS A 98 -29.08 -1.00 -15.29
C LYS A 98 -28.00 -2.08 -15.49
N VAL A 99 -27.52 -2.69 -14.41
CA VAL A 99 -26.47 -3.71 -14.47
C VAL A 99 -27.10 -5.08 -14.32
N THR A 100 -26.91 -5.96 -15.30
CA THR A 100 -27.32 -7.36 -15.17
C THR A 100 -26.32 -8.10 -14.32
N LEU A 101 -26.59 -8.18 -13.01
CA LEU A 101 -25.88 -9.02 -12.05
C LEU A 101 -26.69 -10.31 -11.83
N SER A 102 -26.92 -11.07 -12.91
CA SER A 102 -27.81 -12.25 -12.91
C SER A 102 -27.42 -13.34 -11.93
N GLY A 103 -26.14 -13.40 -11.52
CA GLY A 103 -25.66 -14.29 -10.46
C GLY A 103 -25.97 -13.84 -9.03
N ILE A 104 -26.37 -12.57 -8.83
CA ILE A 104 -26.73 -11.99 -7.52
C ILE A 104 -28.25 -11.84 -7.40
N ASN A 105 -28.91 -11.38 -8.46
CA ASN A 105 -30.36 -11.23 -8.50
C ASN A 105 -30.86 -11.47 -9.93
N SER A 106 -31.91 -12.28 -10.05
CA SER A 106 -32.58 -12.56 -11.32
C SER A 106 -33.38 -11.37 -11.84
N ASN A 107 -33.59 -10.35 -11.01
CA ASN A 107 -34.32 -9.14 -11.35
C ASN A 107 -33.35 -8.08 -11.87
N ASP A 108 -33.56 -7.59 -13.10
CA ASP A 108 -32.60 -6.69 -13.79
C ASP A 108 -32.44 -5.30 -13.13
N ASN A 109 -33.13 -4.99 -12.04
CA ASN A 109 -33.22 -3.62 -11.51
C ASN A 109 -32.14 -3.28 -10.48
N ILE A 110 -30.89 -3.67 -10.72
CA ILE A 110 -29.74 -3.32 -9.86
C ILE A 110 -28.93 -2.19 -10.50
N PHE A 111 -28.58 -1.21 -9.67
CA PHE A 111 -27.73 -0.09 -10.02
C PHE A 111 -26.57 0.00 -9.03
N MET A 112 -25.35 0.18 -9.55
CA MET A 112 -24.21 0.55 -8.73
C MET A 112 -24.20 2.08 -8.60
N TYR A 113 -24.47 2.59 -7.40
CA TYR A 113 -24.56 4.04 -7.16
C TYR A 113 -23.20 4.67 -6.86
N GLN A 114 -22.43 4.02 -6.00
CA GLN A 114 -21.13 4.48 -5.52
C GLN A 114 -20.24 3.27 -5.26
N LEU A 115 -18.94 3.45 -5.43
CA LEU A 115 -17.91 2.47 -5.08
C LEU A 115 -16.91 3.18 -4.19
N ILE A 116 -16.92 2.87 -2.89
CA ILE A 116 -16.03 3.49 -1.91
C ILE A 116 -14.94 2.49 -1.54
N HIS A 117 -13.69 2.88 -1.78
CA HIS A 117 -12.53 2.16 -1.25
C HIS A 117 -12.06 2.85 0.03
N LYS A 118 -12.14 2.13 1.15
CA LYS A 118 -11.67 2.60 2.45
C LYS A 118 -10.59 1.68 2.99
N SER A 119 -9.42 2.23 3.29
CA SER A 119 -8.33 1.49 3.92
C SER A 119 -7.68 2.34 5.01
N SER A 120 -7.22 1.67 6.06
CA SER A 120 -6.48 2.30 7.14
C SER A 120 -5.26 1.46 7.49
N ILE A 121 -4.10 2.11 7.52
CA ILE A 121 -2.83 1.53 7.95
C ILE A 121 -2.40 2.26 9.22
N GLU A 122 -2.12 1.51 10.29
CA GLU A 122 -1.58 2.05 11.53
C GLU A 122 -0.34 1.27 11.96
N MET A 123 0.76 2.00 12.16
CA MET A 123 2.05 1.39 12.49
C MET A 123 2.37 1.53 13.97
N HIS A 124 2.61 0.41 14.65
CA HIS A 124 2.87 0.32 16.08
C HIS A 124 4.25 -0.30 16.36
N GLU A 125 4.76 -0.10 17.59
CA GLU A 125 6.08 -0.63 18.01
C GLU A 125 6.18 -2.16 17.98
N ASN A 126 5.04 -2.86 18.03
CA ASN A 126 4.98 -4.33 18.02
C ASN A 126 4.52 -4.91 16.67
N GLY A 127 4.47 -4.11 15.60
CA GLY A 127 4.04 -4.56 14.27
C GLY A 127 3.07 -3.58 13.58
N THR A 128 2.56 -3.98 12.42
CA THR A 128 1.59 -3.18 11.65
C THR A 128 0.21 -3.82 11.70
N GLU A 129 -0.80 -3.07 12.14
CA GLU A 129 -2.20 -3.44 12.00
C GLU A 129 -2.74 -2.74 10.74
N SER A 130 -3.18 -3.52 9.76
CA SER A 130 -3.76 -3.03 8.50
C SER A 130 -5.19 -3.53 8.40
N ALA A 131 -6.16 -2.62 8.34
CA ALA A 131 -7.56 -2.97 8.10
C ALA A 131 -8.02 -2.33 6.78
N GLY A 132 -8.39 -3.16 5.80
CA GLY A 132 -8.87 -2.73 4.49
C GLY A 132 -10.23 -3.32 4.15
N GLY A 133 -11.13 -2.52 3.57
CA GLY A 133 -12.46 -2.97 3.13
C GLY A 133 -12.99 -2.15 1.95
N THR A 134 -13.60 -2.81 0.97
CA THR A 134 -14.29 -2.15 -0.15
C THR A 134 -15.78 -2.49 -0.06
N TYR A 135 -16.67 -1.49 -0.13
CA TYR A 135 -18.11 -1.67 0.02
C TYR A 135 -18.92 -0.76 -0.92
#